data_AF-A0A8X6TKW8-F1
#
_entry.id   AF-A0A8X6TKW8-F1
#
_cell.length_a   1.000
_cell.length_b   1.000
_cell.length_c   1.000
_cell.angle_alpha   90.00
_cell.angle_beta   90.00
_cell.angle_gamma   90.00
#
_symmetry.space_group_name_H-M   'P 1'
#
loop_
_entity.id
_entity.type
_entity.pdbx_description
1 polymer ?
#
loop_
_entity_poly.entity_id
_entity_poly.type
_entity_poly.pdbx_seq_one_letter_code
_entity_poly.pdbx_strand_id
1 'polypeptide(L)' 'TLFILARQSSELINVFSKAAEVIRGQASLALVDCSGDAKKLCRKLKVTPEPHILKHYKDGDFHKDYDRKHTVQV' A
#
# COMPACT_ATOMS: atom_id res chain seq x y z
N THR A 1 -6.17 -8.20 -7.75
CA THR A 1 -5.72 -7.86 -6.38
C THR A 1 -4.85 -6.63 -6.40
N LEU A 2 -5.18 -5.63 -5.58
CA LEU A 2 -4.45 -4.36 -5.47
C LEU A 2 -3.99 -4.13 -4.03
N PHE A 3 -2.74 -3.71 -3.85
CA PHE A 3 -2.20 -3.27 -2.56
C PHE A 3 -1.89 -1.79 -2.60
N ILE A 4 -2.35 -1.04 -1.59
CA ILE A 4 -2.12 0.39 -1.45
C ILE A 4 -1.25 0.65 -0.23
N LEU A 5 -0.09 1.28 -0.42
CA LEU A 5 0.73 1.81 0.67
C LEU A 5 0.44 3.30 0.87
N ALA A 6 0.01 3.65 2.07
CA ALA A 6 -0.13 5.04 2.50
C ALA A 6 0.84 5.32 3.66
N ARG A 7 2.07 5.76 3.32
CA ARG A 7 3.06 6.51 4.12
C ARG A 7 4.31 6.75 3.28
N GLN A 8 5.04 7.80 3.66
CA GLN A 8 6.35 8.17 3.15
C GLN A 8 7.47 7.74 4.12
N SER A 9 7.74 6.43 4.25
CA SER A 9 9.00 5.94 4.87
C SER A 9 9.88 5.40 3.76
N SER A 10 11.11 5.92 3.63
CA SER A 10 12.07 5.53 2.58
C SER A 10 12.37 4.03 2.58
N GLU A 11 12.51 3.42 3.76
CA GLU A 11 12.78 1.99 3.90
C GLU A 11 11.61 1.12 3.41
N LEU A 12 10.38 1.47 3.79
CA LEU A 12 9.19 0.74 3.34
C LEU A 12 8.93 0.91 1.86
N ILE A 13 9.23 2.08 1.29
CA ILE A 13 9.15 2.31 -0.15
C ILE A 13 10.10 1.36 -0.89
N ASN A 14 11.33 1.19 -0.41
CA ASN A 14 12.29 0.27 -1.02
C ASN A 14 11.80 -1.19 -0.98
N VAL A 15 11.25 -1.65 0.15
CA VAL A 15 10.66 -2.99 0.27
C VAL A 15 9.45 -3.15 -0.65
N PHE A 16 8.59 -2.13 -0.71
CA PHE A 16 7.38 -2.12 -1.54
C PHE A 16 7.73 -2.16 -3.04
N SER A 17 8.74 -1.42 -3.47
CA SER A 17 9.25 -1.46 -4.84
C SER A 17 9.83 -2.82 -5.20
N LYS A 18 10.61 -3.44 -4.30
CA LYS A 18 11.11 -4.82 -4.51
C LYS A 18 9.98 -5.83 -4.60
N ALA A 19 8.96 -5.71 -3.74
CA ALA A 19 7.78 -6.58 -3.79
C ALA A 19 7.02 -6.42 -5.11
N ALA A 20 6.92 -5.19 -5.65
CA ALA A 20 6.26 -4.93 -6.94
C ALA A 20 6.93 -5.69 -8.09
N GLU A 21 8.25 -5.79 -8.08
CA GLU A 21 9.00 -6.57 -9.08
C GLU A 21 8.71 -8.07 -8.96
N VAL A 22 8.70 -8.60 -7.73
CA VAL A 22 8.46 -10.04 -7.48
C VAL A 22 7.04 -10.46 -7.88
N ILE A 23 6.03 -9.61 -7.66
CA ILE A 23 4.63 -9.97 -7.90
C ILE A 23 4.07 -9.42 -9.22
N ARG A 24 4.96 -8.99 -10.13
CA ARG A 24 4.59 -8.51 -11.46
C ARG A 24 3.72 -9.55 -12.19
N GLY A 25 2.59 -9.11 -12.72
CA GLY A 25 1.62 -9.97 -13.41
C GLY A 25 0.67 -10.74 -12.49
N GLN A 26 0.85 -10.70 -11.16
CA GLN A 26 -0.02 -11.36 -10.19
C GLN A 26 -0.91 -10.37 -9.43
N ALA A 27 -0.36 -9.20 -9.11
CA ALA A 27 -1.07 -8.14 -8.41
C ALA A 27 -0.58 -6.76 -8.84
N SER A 28 -1.38 -5.75 -8.53
CA SER A 28 -1.01 -4.35 -8.69
C SER A 28 -0.64 -3.74 -7.35
N LEU A 29 0.38 -2.89 -7.34
CA LEU A 29 0.79 -2.10 -6.17
C LEU A 29 0.63 -0.62 -6.49
N ALA A 30 0.10 0.15 -5.55
CA ALA A 30 -0.02 1.59 -5.65
C ALA A 30 0.55 2.25 -4.39
N LEU A 31 1.36 3.29 -4.59
CA LEU A 31 1.84 4.15 -3.52
C LEU A 31 1.01 5.43 -3.51
N VAL A 32 0.47 5.78 -2.35
CA VAL A 32 -0.40 6.94 -2.17
C VAL A 32 0.14 7.83 -1.07
N ASP A 33 0.46 9.07 -1.42
CA ASP A 33 0.82 10.11 -0.46
C ASP A 33 -0.42 10.88 0.01
N CYS A 34 -0.88 10.60 1.24
CA CYS A 34 -2.04 11.25 1.83
C CYS A 34 -1.82 12.72 2.26
N SER A 35 -0.60 13.26 2.12
CA SER A 35 -0.28 14.65 2.50
C SER A 35 -0.61 15.68 1.41
N GLY A 36 -0.60 15.28 0.14
CA GLY A 36 -0.85 16.13 -1.02
C GLY A 36 -2.22 15.93 -1.66
N ASP A 37 -2.26 15.81 -2.99
CA ASP A 37 -3.50 15.74 -3.79
C ASP A 37 -4.40 14.55 -3.42
N ALA A 38 -3.82 13.46 -2.94
CA ALA A 38 -4.57 12.28 -2.52
C ALA A 38 -5.20 12.40 -1.12
N LYS A 39 -5.04 13.54 -0.41
CA LYS A 39 -5.63 13.75 0.93
C LYS A 39 -7.15 13.53 0.95
N LYS A 40 -7.87 14.03 -0.05
CA LYS A 40 -9.34 13.82 -0.18
C LYS A 40 -9.68 12.34 -0.39
N LEU A 41 -8.88 11.65 -1.21
CA LEU A 41 -9.03 10.22 -1.47
C LEU A 41 -8.80 9.42 -0.18
N CYS A 42 -7.72 9.68 0.55
CA CYS A 42 -7.41 9.00 1.81
C CYS A 42 -8.54 9.18 2.85
N ARG A 43 -9.10 10.39 2.96
CA ARG A 43 -10.28 10.63 3.83
C ARG A 43 -11.49 9.81 3.41
N LYS A 44 -11.81 9.78 2.11
CA LYS A 44 -12.94 8.99 1.57
C LYS A 44 -12.77 7.49 1.84
N LEU A 45 -11.54 7.00 1.74
CA LEU A 45 -11.19 5.60 1.97
C LEU A 45 -10.91 5.28 3.45
N LYS A 46 -11.15 6.22 4.37
CA LYS A 46 -10.87 6.07 5.82
C LYS A 46 -9.44 5.58 6.09
N VAL A 47 -8.49 6.13 5.34
CA VAL A 47 -7.05 5.86 5.46
C VAL A 47 -6.46 6.89 6.41
N THR A 48 -5.99 6.42 7.56
CA THR A 48 -5.22 7.21 8.54
C THR A 48 -3.86 6.53 8.75
N PRO A 49 -2.79 7.03 8.10
CA PRO A 49 -1.46 6.45 8.24
C PRO A 49 -0.83 6.70 9.62
N GLU A 50 -0.59 5.65 10.42
CA GLU A 50 0.17 5.75 11.69
C GLU A 50 0.99 4.47 11.97
N PRO A 51 2.33 4.45 11.79
CA PRO A 51 3.08 5.30 10.89
C PRO A 51 2.60 5.10 9.43
N HIS A 52 2.39 3.87 8.99
CA HIS A 52 1.92 3.54 7.64
C HIS A 52 0.75 2.59 7.69
N ILE A 53 0.04 2.51 6.58
CA ILE A 53 -0.98 1.49 6.39
C ILE A 53 -0.86 0.91 5.00
N LEU A 54 -0.96 -0.42 4.94
CA LEU A 54 -0.98 -1.19 3.72
C LEU A 54 -2.38 -1.79 3.57
N LYS A 55 -3.15 -1.35 2.58
CA LYS A 55 -4.52 -1.84 2.36
C LYS A 55 -4.55 -2.81 1.20
N HIS A 56 -5.25 -3.93 1.37
CA HIS A 56 -5.48 -4.91 0.33
C HIS A 56 -6.91 -4.78 -0.20
N TYR A 57 -7.02 -4.60 -1.51
CA TYR A 57 -8.25 -4.55 -2.27
C TYR A 57 -8.35 -5.78 -3.17
N LYS A 58 -9.50 -6.44 -3.12
CA LYS A 58 -9.81 -7.62 -3.93
C LYS A 58 -11.08 -7.31 -4.72
N ASP A 59 -11.02 -7.52 -6.04
CA ASP A 59 -12.14 -7.31 -6.96
C ASP A 59 -12.77 -5.91 -6.89
N GLY A 60 -11.96 -4.89 -6.56
CA GLY A 60 -12.37 -3.49 -6.45
C GLY A 60 -12.74 -3.04 -5.04
N ASP A 61 -13.00 -3.98 -4.13
CA ASP A 61 -13.45 -3.70 -2.77
C ASP A 61 -12.33 -3.84 -1.74
N PHE A 62 -12.45 -3.06 -0.65
CA PHE A 62 -11.56 -3.22 0.50
C PHE A 62 -11.74 -4.62 1.09
N HIS A 63 -10.65 -5.37 1.17
CA HIS A 63 -10.65 -6.71 1.74
C HIS A 63 -10.13 -6.71 3.18
N LYS A 64 -8.96 -6.10 3.41
CA LYS A 64 -8.33 -6.01 4.74
C LYS A 64 -7.17 -5.03 4.79
N ASP A 65 -6.79 -4.66 6.01
CA ASP A 65 -5.48 -4.08 6.28
C ASP A 65 -4.44 -5.21 6.36
N TYR A 66 -3.31 -5.01 5.68
CA TYR A 66 -2.21 -5.96 5.66
C TYR A 66 -1.26 -5.63 6.81
N ASP A 67 -1.22 -6.52 7.80
CA ASP A 67 -0.54 -6.38 9.08
C ASP A 67 0.64 -7.34 9.27
N ARG A 68 1.00 -8.10 8.23
CA ARG A 68 2.13 -9.04 8.26
C ARG A 68 3.48 -8.32 8.15
N LYS A 69 4.55 -9.04 8.51
CA LYS A 69 5.93 -8.54 8.40
C LYS A 69 6.22 -7.98 7.01
N HIS A 70 6.80 -6.78 6.96
CA HIS A 70 7.23 -6.10 5.74
C HIS A 70 8.59 -6.65 5.26
N THR A 71 8.61 -7.91 4.84
CA THR A 71 9.81 -8.58 4.33
C THR A 71 9.54 -9.17 2.96
N VAL A 72 10.48 -9.00 2.03
CA VAL A 72 10.52 -9.77 0.78
C VAL A 72 11.58 -10.85 0.98
N GLN A 73 11.18 -12.11 0.95
CA GLN A 73 12.11 -13.23 0.79
C GLN A 73 12.27 -13.44 -0.71
N VAL A 74 13.50 -13.32 -1.18
CA VAL A 74 13.88 -13.58 -2.58
C VAL A 74 14.38 -15.01 -2.67
#